data_AF-A0A837ANU8-F1
#
_entry.id   AF-A0A837ANU8-F1
#
_cell.length_a   1.000
_cell.length_b   1.000
_cell.length_c   1.000
_cell.angle_alpha   90.00
_cell.angle_beta   90.00
_cell.angle_gamma   90.00
#
_symmetry.space_group_name_H-M   'P 1'
#
loop_
_entity.id
_entity.type
_entity.pdbx_description
1 polymer ?
#
loop_
_entity_poly.entity_id
_entity_poly.type
_entity_poly.pdbx_seq_one_letter_code
_entity_poly.pdbx_strand_id
1 'polypeptide(L)'
;MIGFLQRYNVGTRLSAAFGFLILLSCGLVVAGLMTLAQAREQLDSIVKRNMTILEYVSEMRSASSAIAINLRNIVLPTTQEENVGFAKVIDEQRQRYSQNHDKLYARPPSNAAGAQMRRQIDLAYEKARIANERVLDLGMNNKPDEALKVLMREAVPANKQWQAGLDAYAVRQRTRGAAAYADANTAMDHGRALLIAGGIAVVVVSSLLAWLITRSLIQPLSRATRAAEAIAEGRLDSDVHTAATDDD
;
A
#
# COMPACT_ATOMS: atom_id res chain seq x y z
N MET A 1 -0.88 24.04 -44.46
CA MET A 1 -0.58 22.88 -43.59
C MET A 1 -0.67 21.52 -44.31
N ILE A 2 -1.66 21.28 -45.18
CA ILE A 2 -1.84 19.98 -45.88
C ILE A 2 -0.80 19.77 -47.01
N GLY A 3 -0.37 20.84 -47.70
CA GLY A 3 0.64 20.75 -48.78
C GLY A 3 2.03 20.28 -48.33
N PHE A 4 2.43 20.55 -47.08
CA PHE A 4 3.72 20.09 -46.54
C PHE A 4 3.79 18.57 -46.42
N LEU A 5 2.65 17.91 -46.16
CA LEU A 5 2.55 16.47 -46.03
C LEU A 5 2.54 15.74 -47.39
N GLN A 6 2.24 16.43 -48.50
CA GLN A 6 2.21 15.82 -49.84
C GLN A 6 3.61 15.58 -50.43
N ARG A 7 4.67 16.17 -49.85
CA ARG A 7 6.06 16.02 -50.30
C ARG A 7 6.71 14.67 -49.91
N TYR A 8 6.06 13.85 -49.08
CA TYR A 8 6.61 12.58 -48.58
C TYR A 8 5.85 11.37 -49.12
N ASN A 9 6.57 10.26 -49.32
CA ASN A 9 6.01 8.98 -49.78
C ASN A 9 4.91 8.46 -48.83
N VAL A 10 3.91 7.79 -49.42
CA VAL A 10 2.73 7.21 -48.73
C VAL A 10 3.15 6.35 -47.53
N GLY A 11 4.15 5.48 -47.70
CA GLY A 11 4.65 4.59 -46.64
C GLY A 11 5.18 5.34 -45.42
N THR A 12 6.01 6.39 -45.63
CA THR A 12 6.61 7.17 -44.54
C THR A 12 5.54 7.87 -43.69
N ARG A 13 4.49 8.40 -44.34
CA ARG A 13 3.39 9.10 -43.67
C ARG A 13 2.54 8.13 -42.82
N LEU A 14 2.28 6.94 -43.35
CA LEU A 14 1.51 5.90 -42.67
C LEU A 14 2.30 5.34 -41.47
N SER A 15 3.58 5.02 -41.66
CA SER A 15 4.47 4.55 -40.59
C SER A 15 4.67 5.58 -39.49
N ALA A 16 4.76 6.87 -39.82
CA ALA A 16 4.86 7.93 -38.81
C ALA A 16 3.58 8.04 -37.96
N ALA A 17 2.40 7.99 -38.60
CA ALA A 17 1.13 8.05 -37.88
C ALA A 17 0.91 6.84 -36.96
N PHE A 18 1.11 5.62 -37.47
CA PHE A 18 0.99 4.41 -36.66
C PHE A 18 2.08 4.32 -35.60
N GLY A 19 3.33 4.69 -35.92
CA GLY A 19 4.43 4.72 -34.97
C GLY A 19 4.17 5.67 -33.81
N PHE A 20 3.62 6.85 -34.08
CA PHE A 20 3.22 7.81 -33.05
C PHE A 20 2.12 7.24 -32.13
N LEU A 21 1.09 6.59 -32.70
CA LEU A 21 0.02 5.96 -31.93
C LEU A 21 0.52 4.80 -31.06
N ILE A 22 1.42 3.97 -31.58
CA ILE A 22 2.04 2.88 -30.83
C ILE A 22 2.84 3.45 -29.66
N LEU A 23 3.68 4.46 -29.89
CA LEU A 23 4.47 5.10 -28.83
C LEU A 23 3.57 5.69 -27.73
N LEU A 24 2.50 6.37 -28.12
CA LEU A 24 1.55 6.98 -27.20
C LEU A 24 0.81 5.90 -26.38
N SER A 25 0.42 4.79 -27.03
CA SER A 25 -0.19 3.64 -26.37
C SER A 25 0.77 2.96 -25.39
N CYS A 26 2.04 2.75 -25.77
CA CYS A 26 3.07 2.25 -24.88
C CYS A 26 3.28 3.17 -23.66
N GLY A 27 3.29 4.49 -23.87
CA GLY A 27 3.39 5.47 -22.79
C GLY A 27 2.26 5.33 -21.76
N LEU A 28 1.02 5.12 -22.23
CA LEU A 28 -0.12 4.87 -21.35
C LEU A 28 0.01 3.56 -20.56
N VAL A 29 0.44 2.48 -21.22
CA VAL A 29 0.66 1.20 -20.54
C VAL A 29 1.71 1.36 -19.45
N VAL A 30 2.84 2.03 -19.76
CA VAL A 30 3.90 2.29 -18.77
C VAL A 30 3.37 3.14 -17.61
N ALA A 31 2.67 4.24 -17.88
CA ALA A 31 2.09 5.08 -16.83
C ALA A 31 1.10 4.30 -15.94
N GLY A 32 0.30 3.42 -16.54
CA GLY A 32 -0.64 2.56 -15.81
C GLY A 32 0.05 1.52 -14.95
N LEU A 33 1.13 0.91 -15.46
CA LEU A 33 1.95 -0.02 -14.69
C LEU A 33 2.66 0.67 -13.52
N MET A 34 3.18 1.89 -13.72
CA MET A 34 3.82 2.67 -12.65
C MET A 34 2.84 3.04 -11.54
N THR A 35 1.62 3.47 -11.90
CA THR A 35 0.58 3.79 -10.91
C THR A 35 0.10 2.56 -10.13
N LEU A 36 -0.05 1.41 -10.80
CA LEU A 36 -0.34 0.14 -10.14
C LEU A 36 0.80 -0.31 -9.21
N ALA A 37 2.05 -0.18 -9.65
CA ALA A 37 3.22 -0.54 -8.85
C ALA A 37 3.33 0.32 -7.58
N GLN A 38 3.14 1.64 -7.71
CA GLN A 38 3.19 2.56 -6.58
C GLN A 38 2.06 2.31 -5.57
N ALA A 39 0.84 2.07 -6.04
CA ALA A 39 -0.29 1.71 -5.19
C ALA A 39 -0.02 0.38 -4.45
N ARG A 40 0.51 -0.62 -5.16
CA ARG A 40 0.86 -1.91 -4.57
C ARG A 40 1.95 -1.77 -3.52
N GLU A 41 3.00 -1.01 -3.78
CA GLU A 41 4.09 -0.80 -2.83
C GLU A 41 3.58 -0.14 -1.54
N GLN A 42 2.73 0.88 -1.64
CA GLN A 42 2.13 1.54 -0.47
C GLN A 42 1.23 0.59 0.34
N LEU A 43 0.40 -0.20 -0.34
CA LEU A 43 -0.48 -1.17 0.31
C LEU A 43 0.29 -2.34 0.94
N ASP A 44 1.18 -3.00 0.21
CA ASP A 44 1.92 -4.17 0.70
C ASP A 44 2.93 -3.79 1.79
N SER A 45 3.69 -2.72 1.60
CA SER A 45 4.75 -2.35 2.55
C SER A 45 4.21 -1.82 3.87
N ILE A 46 3.06 -1.14 3.84
CA ILE A 46 2.52 -0.48 5.04
C ILE A 46 1.42 -1.31 5.69
N VAL A 47 0.45 -1.84 4.93
CA VAL A 47 -0.69 -2.56 5.54
C VAL A 47 -0.22 -3.90 6.11
N LYS A 48 0.47 -4.74 5.33
CA LYS A 48 0.93 -6.05 5.84
C LYS A 48 1.90 -5.88 7.00
N ARG A 49 2.88 -4.97 6.88
CA ARG A 49 3.82 -4.68 7.97
C ARG A 49 3.09 -4.18 9.23
N ASN A 50 2.11 -3.29 9.08
CA ASN A 50 1.39 -2.74 10.22
C ASN A 50 0.47 -3.77 10.87
N MET A 51 -0.19 -4.61 10.09
CA MET A 51 -1.01 -5.72 10.58
C MET A 51 -0.16 -6.72 11.37
N THR A 52 0.98 -7.15 10.85
CA THR A 52 1.89 -8.06 11.58
C THR A 52 2.41 -7.43 12.87
N ILE A 53 2.74 -6.12 12.86
CA ILE A 53 3.14 -5.43 14.09
C ILE A 53 1.97 -5.36 15.09
N LEU A 54 0.75 -5.10 14.63
CA LEU A 54 -0.44 -5.08 15.48
C LEU A 54 -0.73 -6.46 16.09
N GLU A 55 -0.52 -7.52 15.34
CA GLU A 55 -0.63 -8.90 15.82
C GLU A 55 0.34 -9.14 16.98
N TYR A 56 1.63 -8.86 16.82
CA TYR A 56 2.61 -9.03 17.90
C TYR A 56 2.28 -8.19 19.14
N VAL A 57 1.86 -6.94 18.95
CA VAL A 57 1.47 -6.06 20.06
C VAL A 57 0.21 -6.56 20.76
N SER A 58 -0.74 -7.12 20.01
CA SER A 58 -1.95 -7.75 20.55
C SER A 58 -1.63 -9.01 21.35
N GLU A 59 -0.73 -9.86 20.84
CA GLU A 59 -0.23 -11.05 21.53
C GLU A 59 0.50 -10.68 22.83
N MET A 60 1.37 -9.66 22.78
CA MET A 60 2.04 -9.08 23.95
C MET A 60 1.03 -8.56 24.98
N ARG A 61 -0.02 -7.85 24.54
CA ARG A 61 -1.10 -7.38 25.43
C ARG A 61 -1.87 -8.54 26.04
N SER A 62 -2.25 -9.54 25.24
CA SER A 62 -2.96 -10.74 25.72
C SER A 62 -2.15 -11.47 26.80
N ALA A 63 -0.86 -11.69 26.56
CA ALA A 63 0.06 -12.28 27.54
C ALA A 63 0.14 -11.44 28.83
N SER A 64 0.26 -10.10 28.71
CA SER A 64 0.29 -9.21 29.88
C SER A 64 -0.99 -9.30 30.73
N SER A 65 -2.15 -9.43 30.10
CA SER A 65 -3.44 -9.58 30.78
C SER A 65 -3.53 -10.94 31.48
N ALA A 66 -3.12 -12.01 30.81
CA ALA A 66 -3.10 -13.36 31.38
C ALA A 66 -2.15 -13.46 32.58
N ILE A 67 -0.98 -12.81 32.52
CA ILE A 67 -0.06 -12.68 33.68
C ILE A 67 -0.79 -11.97 34.83
N ALA A 68 -1.40 -10.82 34.58
CA ALA A 68 -2.07 -10.04 35.62
C ALA A 68 -3.30 -10.75 36.23
N ILE A 69 -3.97 -11.64 35.48
CA ILE A 69 -5.07 -12.46 35.99
C ILE A 69 -4.54 -13.56 36.90
N ASN A 70 -3.55 -14.34 36.44
CA ASN A 70 -3.01 -15.43 37.24
C ASN A 70 -2.28 -14.93 38.50
N LEU A 71 -1.63 -13.76 38.42
CA LEU A 71 -1.04 -13.11 39.58
C LEU A 71 -2.08 -12.72 40.64
N ARG A 72 -3.30 -12.35 40.23
CA ARG A 72 -4.43 -12.14 41.16
C ARG A 72 -4.89 -13.45 41.76
N ASN A 73 -4.97 -14.53 40.98
CA ASN A 73 -5.41 -15.82 41.49
C ASN A 73 -4.48 -16.34 42.60
N ILE A 74 -3.17 -16.12 42.47
CA ILE A 74 -2.18 -16.53 43.48
C ILE A 74 -2.39 -15.87 44.85
N VAL A 75 -2.98 -14.68 44.91
CA VAL A 75 -3.26 -14.00 46.19
C VAL A 75 -4.65 -14.32 46.75
N LEU A 76 -5.45 -15.12 46.04
CA LEU A 76 -6.76 -15.57 46.52
C LEU A 76 -6.62 -16.81 47.42
N PRO A 77 -7.63 -17.12 48.26
CA PRO A 77 -7.65 -18.33 49.07
C PRO A 77 -7.70 -19.58 48.17
N THR A 78 -6.55 -20.11 47.82
CA THR A 78 -6.32 -21.23 46.90
C THR A 78 -5.30 -22.20 47.51
N THR A 79 -5.30 -23.43 47.01
CA THR A 79 -4.33 -24.45 47.44
C THR A 79 -2.95 -24.21 46.81
N GLN A 80 -1.91 -24.76 47.42
CA GLN A 80 -0.55 -24.66 46.87
C GLN A 80 -0.45 -25.29 45.46
N GLU A 81 -1.19 -26.36 45.20
CA GLU A 81 -1.20 -27.03 43.89
C GLU A 81 -1.84 -26.14 42.81
N GLU A 82 -2.93 -25.44 43.13
CA GLU A 82 -3.51 -24.42 42.24
C GLU A 82 -2.53 -23.28 41.98
N ASN A 83 -1.82 -22.81 43.02
CA ASN A 83 -0.80 -21.77 42.89
C ASN A 83 0.36 -22.16 41.97
N VAL A 84 0.82 -23.41 42.04
CA VAL A 84 1.80 -23.95 41.09
C VAL A 84 1.26 -23.92 39.66
N GLY A 85 -0.02 -24.26 39.48
CA GLY A 85 -0.70 -24.15 38.19
C GLY A 85 -0.73 -22.72 37.64
N PHE A 86 -1.11 -21.74 38.46
CA PHE A 86 -1.11 -20.33 38.07
C PHE A 86 0.29 -19.79 37.76
N ALA A 87 1.30 -20.18 38.56
CA ALA A 87 2.69 -19.81 38.33
C ALA A 87 3.20 -20.35 36.98
N LYS A 88 2.88 -21.59 36.64
CA LYS A 88 3.21 -22.19 35.34
C LYS A 88 2.61 -21.38 34.18
N VAL A 89 1.34 -20.97 34.29
CA VAL A 89 0.71 -20.14 33.26
C VAL A 89 1.41 -18.77 33.15
N ILE A 90 1.82 -18.16 34.27
CA ILE A 90 2.58 -16.91 34.25
C ILE A 90 3.88 -17.08 33.45
N ASP A 91 4.62 -18.16 33.68
CA ASP A 91 5.88 -18.43 32.96
C ASP A 91 5.66 -18.67 31.47
N GLU A 92 4.64 -19.44 31.08
CA GLU A 92 4.26 -19.63 29.68
C GLU A 92 3.92 -18.31 29.00
N GLN A 93 3.18 -17.42 29.67
CA GLN A 93 2.84 -16.12 29.11
C GLN A 93 4.03 -15.16 29.08
N ARG A 94 4.98 -15.25 30.01
CA ARG A 94 6.26 -14.51 29.93
C ARG A 94 7.06 -14.92 28.69
N GLN A 95 7.13 -16.21 28.41
CA GLN A 95 7.78 -16.72 27.19
C GLN A 95 7.06 -16.24 25.93
N ARG A 96 5.72 -16.35 25.88
CA ARG A 96 4.91 -15.84 24.75
C ARG A 96 5.10 -14.34 24.54
N TYR A 97 5.18 -13.56 25.62
CA TYR A 97 5.49 -12.13 25.54
C TYR A 97 6.87 -11.89 24.93
N SER A 98 7.91 -12.56 25.44
CA SER A 98 9.29 -12.43 24.95
C SER A 98 9.40 -12.78 23.48
N GLN A 99 8.80 -13.88 23.03
CA GLN A 99 8.84 -14.29 21.62
C GLN A 99 8.20 -13.25 20.69
N ASN A 100 7.08 -12.65 21.10
CA ASN A 100 6.42 -11.62 20.30
C ASN A 100 7.15 -10.27 20.37
N HIS A 101 7.78 -9.97 21.51
CA HIS A 101 8.70 -8.84 21.66
C HIS A 101 9.87 -8.97 20.68
N ASP A 102 10.55 -10.11 20.65
CA ASP A 102 11.68 -10.36 19.73
C ASP A 102 11.26 -10.21 18.26
N LYS A 103 10.10 -10.79 17.89
CA LYS A 103 9.52 -10.63 16.54
C LYS A 103 9.20 -9.17 16.19
N LEU A 104 8.74 -8.38 17.17
CA LEU A 104 8.48 -6.95 17.00
C LEU A 104 9.79 -6.16 16.83
N TYR A 105 10.84 -6.50 17.58
CA TYR A 105 12.11 -5.78 17.60
C TYR A 105 13.06 -6.17 16.46
N ALA A 106 12.89 -7.37 15.90
CA ALA A 106 13.47 -7.74 14.60
C ALA A 106 13.03 -6.82 13.46
N ARG A 107 11.93 -6.06 13.66
CA ARG A 107 11.44 -5.06 12.71
C ARG A 107 11.80 -3.66 13.23
N PRO A 108 12.60 -2.87 12.49
CA PRO A 108 12.97 -1.54 12.96
C PRO A 108 11.74 -0.64 13.12
N PRO A 109 11.75 0.26 14.12
CA PRO A 109 10.70 1.25 14.26
C PRO A 109 10.69 2.17 13.03
N SER A 110 9.50 2.60 12.65
CA SER A 110 9.29 3.41 11.44
C SER A 110 9.77 4.86 11.56
N ASN A 111 10.03 5.37 12.78
CA ASN A 111 10.64 6.66 13.06
C ASN A 111 11.02 6.78 14.55
N ALA A 112 11.66 7.89 14.93
CA ALA A 112 12.11 8.17 16.30
C ALA A 112 10.98 8.11 17.34
N ALA A 113 9.80 8.64 17.03
CA ALA A 113 8.66 8.58 17.95
C ALA A 113 8.14 7.14 18.16
N GLY A 114 8.19 6.28 17.13
CA GLY A 114 7.89 4.86 17.28
C GLY A 114 8.93 4.13 18.14
N ALA A 115 10.21 4.48 17.98
CA ALA A 115 11.29 3.95 18.82
C ALA A 115 11.14 4.38 20.28
N GLN A 116 10.75 5.63 20.52
CA GLN A 116 10.51 6.15 21.87
C GLN A 116 9.36 5.43 22.57
N MET A 117 8.24 5.18 21.88
CA MET A 117 7.12 4.42 22.45
C MET A 117 7.52 2.98 22.81
N ARG A 118 8.30 2.32 21.96
CA ARG A 118 8.86 0.99 22.25
C ARG A 118 9.73 0.99 23.52
N ARG A 119 10.64 1.96 23.66
CA ARG A 119 11.44 2.13 24.88
C ARG A 119 10.57 2.36 26.12
N GLN A 120 9.49 3.13 26.01
CA GLN A 120 8.56 3.35 27.12
C GLN A 120 7.82 2.07 27.51
N ILE A 121 7.47 1.22 26.54
CA ILE A 121 6.90 -0.11 26.79
C ILE A 121 7.91 -0.98 27.55
N ASP A 122 9.18 -1.01 27.13
CA ASP A 122 10.22 -1.81 27.80
C ASP A 122 10.44 -1.39 29.26
N LEU A 123 10.50 -0.07 29.51
CA LEU A 123 10.63 0.47 30.86
C LEU A 123 9.42 0.13 31.73
N ALA A 124 8.21 0.17 31.17
CA ALA A 124 7.00 -0.19 31.89
C ALA A 124 6.90 -1.71 32.13
N TYR A 125 7.33 -2.52 31.16
CA TYR A 125 7.44 -3.97 31.30
C TYR A 125 8.38 -4.33 32.44
N GLU A 126 9.58 -3.75 32.49
CA GLU A 126 10.55 -4.10 33.53
C GLU A 126 10.05 -3.75 34.94
N LYS A 127 9.41 -2.58 35.09
CA LYS A 127 8.75 -2.20 36.35
C LYS A 127 7.65 -3.19 36.74
N ALA A 128 6.81 -3.58 35.78
CA ALA A 128 5.75 -4.55 36.02
C ALA A 128 6.33 -5.93 36.37
N ARG A 129 7.38 -6.37 35.68
CA ARG A 129 8.05 -7.65 35.91
C ARG A 129 8.59 -7.74 37.34
N ILE A 130 9.30 -6.72 37.81
CA ILE A 130 9.84 -6.67 39.18
C ILE A 130 8.70 -6.76 40.21
N ALA A 131 7.65 -5.95 40.05
CA ALA A 131 6.52 -5.97 40.99
C ALA A 131 5.77 -7.32 40.95
N ASN A 132 5.57 -7.88 39.76
CA ASN A 132 4.91 -9.17 39.57
C ASN A 132 5.72 -10.31 40.21
N GLU A 133 7.04 -10.31 40.08
CA GLU A 133 7.92 -11.31 40.71
C GLU A 133 7.78 -11.29 42.24
N ARG A 134 7.71 -10.11 42.85
CA ARG A 134 7.54 -9.98 44.30
C ARG A 134 6.18 -10.52 44.78
N VAL A 135 5.12 -10.31 44.00
CA VAL A 135 3.80 -10.88 44.32
C VAL A 135 3.83 -12.39 44.20
N LEU A 136 4.43 -12.91 43.13
CA LEU A 136 4.58 -14.35 42.89
C LEU A 136 5.35 -15.01 44.04
N ASP A 137 6.50 -14.46 44.42
CA ASP A 137 7.33 -14.97 45.51
C ASP A 137 6.57 -14.98 46.85
N LEU A 138 5.91 -13.88 47.22
CA LEU A 138 5.13 -13.82 48.47
C LEU A 138 3.94 -14.80 48.47
N GLY A 139 3.23 -14.91 47.34
CA GLY A 139 2.10 -15.82 47.20
C GLY A 139 2.50 -17.29 47.28
N MET A 140 3.62 -17.66 46.63
CA MET A 140 4.14 -19.03 46.64
C MET A 140 4.73 -19.45 47.99
N ASN A 141 5.12 -18.48 48.83
CA ASN A 141 5.68 -18.69 50.17
C ASN A 141 4.63 -18.56 51.30
N ASN A 142 3.35 -18.79 51.01
CA ASN A 142 2.24 -18.73 51.98
C ASN A 142 2.10 -17.38 52.71
N LYS A 143 2.39 -16.26 52.02
CA LYS A 143 2.19 -14.89 52.53
C LYS A 143 1.18 -14.10 51.70
N PRO A 144 -0.08 -14.57 51.54
CA PRO A 144 -1.05 -13.97 50.63
C PRO A 144 -1.43 -12.53 51.02
N ASP A 145 -1.45 -12.18 52.31
CA ASP A 145 -1.78 -10.82 52.78
C ASP A 145 -0.69 -9.80 52.40
N GLU A 146 0.58 -10.19 52.47
CA GLU A 146 1.70 -9.37 52.02
C GLU A 146 1.71 -9.26 50.49
N ALA A 147 1.48 -10.40 49.81
CA ALA A 147 1.39 -10.46 48.35
C ALA A 147 0.27 -9.54 47.82
N LEU A 148 -0.90 -9.53 48.47
CA LEU A 148 -2.03 -8.66 48.11
C LEU A 148 -1.67 -7.18 48.22
N LYS A 149 -0.94 -6.77 49.27
CA LYS A 149 -0.48 -5.38 49.43
C LYS A 149 0.45 -4.97 48.29
N VAL A 150 1.43 -5.81 47.94
CA VAL A 150 2.34 -5.56 46.82
C VAL A 150 1.59 -5.55 45.49
N LEU A 151 0.65 -6.48 45.31
CA LEU A 151 -0.19 -6.55 44.12
C LEU A 151 -0.96 -5.26 43.90
N MET A 152 -1.68 -4.76 44.91
CA MET A 152 -2.50 -3.57 44.79
C MET A 152 -1.67 -2.29 44.65
N ARG A 153 -0.56 -2.17 45.37
CA ARG A 153 0.22 -0.92 45.45
C ARG A 153 1.29 -0.79 44.35
N GLU A 154 1.84 -1.91 43.89
CA GLU A 154 2.95 -1.92 42.93
C GLU A 154 2.56 -2.59 41.61
N ALA A 155 2.09 -3.84 41.66
CA ALA A 155 1.93 -4.64 40.44
C ALA A 155 0.73 -4.18 39.58
N VAL A 156 -0.43 -3.89 40.17
CA VAL A 156 -1.60 -3.36 39.43
C VAL A 156 -1.28 -2.06 38.68
N PRO A 157 -0.74 -1.00 39.31
CA PRO A 157 -0.42 0.23 38.59
C PRO A 157 0.68 0.02 37.53
N ALA A 158 1.70 -0.80 37.82
CA ALA A 158 2.76 -1.09 36.85
C ALA A 158 2.24 -1.85 35.62
N ASN A 159 1.42 -2.90 35.82
CA ASN A 159 0.77 -3.63 34.72
C ASN A 159 -0.16 -2.73 33.90
N LYS A 160 -0.89 -1.81 34.55
CA LYS A 160 -1.74 -0.83 33.84
C LYS A 160 -0.90 0.10 32.96
N GLN A 161 0.24 0.58 33.46
CA GLN A 161 1.15 1.43 32.68
C GLN A 161 1.74 0.68 31.48
N TRP A 162 2.14 -0.57 31.68
CA TRP A 162 2.64 -1.45 30.63
C TRP A 162 1.60 -1.70 29.54
N GLN A 163 0.38 -2.08 29.92
CA GLN A 163 -0.74 -2.29 29.00
C GLN A 163 -1.13 -1.02 28.23
N ALA A 164 -1.13 0.13 28.91
CA ALA A 164 -1.40 1.43 28.28
C ALA A 164 -0.33 1.78 27.22
N GLY A 165 0.93 1.45 27.47
CA GLY A 165 2.00 1.60 26.48
C GLY A 165 1.76 0.77 25.22
N LEU A 166 1.38 -0.51 25.40
CA LEU A 166 1.02 -1.41 24.29
C LEU A 166 -0.18 -0.88 23.49
N ASP A 167 -1.22 -0.39 24.18
CA ASP A 167 -2.41 0.17 23.54
C ASP A 167 -2.09 1.44 22.75
N ALA A 168 -1.33 2.36 23.33
CA ALA A 168 -0.92 3.59 22.65
C ALA A 168 -0.12 3.28 21.38
N TYR A 169 0.76 2.28 21.45
CA TYR A 169 1.54 1.84 20.29
C TYR A 169 0.66 1.15 19.23
N ALA A 170 -0.32 0.35 19.64
CA ALA A 170 -1.30 -0.24 18.72
C ALA A 170 -2.15 0.84 18.02
N VAL A 171 -2.63 1.85 18.77
CA VAL A 171 -3.38 2.98 18.19
C VAL A 171 -2.55 3.71 17.14
N ARG A 172 -1.30 4.04 17.45
CA ARG A 172 -0.36 4.65 16.48
C ARG A 172 -0.27 3.81 15.20
N GLN A 173 -0.14 2.50 15.34
CA GLN A 173 0.04 1.61 14.21
C GLN A 173 -1.22 1.51 13.34
N ARG A 174 -2.41 1.54 13.95
CA ARG A 174 -3.70 1.67 13.23
C ARG A 174 -3.80 3.00 12.49
N THR A 175 -3.49 4.13 13.14
CA THR A 175 -3.52 5.46 12.52
C THR A 175 -2.56 5.53 11.33
N ARG A 176 -1.35 4.98 11.46
CA ARG A 176 -0.39 4.91 10.34
C ARG A 176 -0.88 4.03 9.20
N GLY A 177 -1.52 2.90 9.51
CA GLY A 177 -2.12 2.03 8.49
C GLY A 177 -3.24 2.74 7.73
N ALA A 178 -4.12 3.45 8.45
CA ALA A 178 -5.20 4.22 7.85
C ALA A 178 -4.70 5.37 6.97
N ALA A 179 -3.69 6.12 7.43
CA ALA A 179 -3.08 7.20 6.63
C ALA A 179 -2.47 6.66 5.33
N ALA A 180 -1.70 5.57 5.42
CA ALA A 180 -1.10 4.95 4.23
C ALA A 180 -2.13 4.39 3.24
N TYR A 181 -3.24 3.87 3.74
CA TYR A 181 -4.35 3.45 2.89
C TYR A 181 -5.00 4.64 2.17
N ALA A 182 -5.19 5.76 2.85
CA ALA A 182 -5.71 6.99 2.25
C ALA A 182 -4.75 7.58 1.19
N ASP A 183 -3.45 7.57 1.47
CA ASP A 183 -2.41 8.01 0.53
C ASP A 183 -2.41 7.13 -0.74
N ALA A 184 -2.53 5.81 -0.58
CA ALA A 184 -2.61 4.87 -1.69
C ALA A 184 -3.84 5.08 -2.57
N ASN A 185 -5.00 5.32 -1.97
CA ASN A 185 -6.22 5.63 -2.73
C ASN A 185 -6.07 6.96 -3.50
N THR A 186 -5.48 7.97 -2.86
CA THR A 186 -5.25 9.27 -3.52
C THR A 186 -4.30 9.12 -4.71
N ALA A 187 -3.22 8.35 -4.56
CA ALA A 187 -2.29 8.05 -5.66
C ALA A 187 -2.98 7.27 -6.80
N MET A 188 -3.86 6.32 -6.47
CA MET A 188 -4.66 5.58 -7.45
C MET A 188 -5.64 6.49 -8.21
N ASP A 189 -6.31 7.42 -7.53
CA ASP A 189 -7.26 8.34 -8.15
C ASP A 189 -6.56 9.29 -9.13
N HIS A 190 -5.40 9.83 -8.74
CA HIS A 190 -4.57 10.62 -9.66
C HIS A 190 -4.10 9.80 -10.86
N GLY A 191 -3.65 8.56 -10.62
CA GLY A 191 -3.26 7.65 -11.70
C GLY A 191 -4.39 7.35 -12.67
N ARG A 192 -5.59 7.10 -12.16
CA ARG A 192 -6.80 6.91 -12.98
C ARG A 192 -7.13 8.15 -13.79
N ALA A 193 -7.08 9.34 -13.19
CA ALA A 193 -7.32 10.59 -13.91
C ALA A 193 -6.33 10.80 -15.06
N LEU A 194 -5.04 10.51 -14.84
CA LEU A 194 -4.01 10.58 -15.89
C LEU A 194 -4.26 9.58 -17.02
N LEU A 195 -4.63 8.34 -16.70
CA LEU A 195 -4.95 7.32 -17.69
C LEU A 195 -6.19 7.67 -18.51
N ILE A 196 -7.24 8.21 -17.88
CA ILE A 196 -8.46 8.66 -18.57
C ILE A 196 -8.14 9.83 -19.48
N ALA A 197 -7.47 10.86 -18.97
CA ALA A 197 -7.10 12.04 -19.76
C ALA A 197 -6.18 11.68 -20.94
N GLY A 198 -5.18 10.85 -20.70
CA GLY A 198 -4.29 10.35 -21.75
C GLY A 198 -5.03 9.46 -22.76
N GLY A 199 -5.94 8.60 -22.31
CA GLY A 199 -6.82 7.80 -23.16
C GLY A 199 -7.67 8.66 -24.09
N ILE A 200 -8.32 9.70 -23.56
CA ILE A 200 -9.08 10.68 -24.35
C ILE A 200 -8.16 11.37 -25.38
N ALA A 201 -6.96 11.78 -24.96
CA ALA A 201 -5.99 12.40 -25.86
C ALA A 201 -5.60 11.45 -27.02
N VAL A 202 -5.39 10.15 -26.77
CA VAL A 202 -5.12 9.15 -27.82
C VAL A 202 -6.28 9.12 -28.81
N VAL A 203 -7.52 9.07 -28.34
CA VAL A 203 -8.71 8.97 -29.19
C VAL A 203 -8.84 10.20 -30.08
N VAL A 204 -8.61 11.39 -29.53
CA VAL A 204 -8.64 12.66 -30.27
C VAL A 204 -7.54 12.68 -31.34
N VAL A 205 -6.30 12.35 -30.97
CA VAL A 205 -5.16 12.29 -31.90
C VAL A 205 -5.39 11.24 -32.99
N SER A 206 -5.89 10.05 -32.63
CA SER A 206 -6.18 8.97 -33.58
C SER A 206 -7.25 9.38 -34.58
N SER A 207 -8.32 10.05 -34.11
CA SER A 207 -9.39 10.58 -34.96
C SER A 207 -8.87 11.64 -35.94
N LEU A 208 -8.02 12.56 -35.46
CA LEU A 208 -7.39 13.59 -36.29
C LEU A 208 -6.46 12.98 -37.34
N LEU A 209 -5.64 11.99 -36.97
CA LEU A 209 -4.76 11.27 -37.90
C LEU A 209 -5.58 10.50 -38.95
N ALA A 210 -6.63 9.79 -38.55
CA ALA A 210 -7.52 9.08 -39.46
C ALA A 210 -8.16 10.03 -40.48
N TRP A 211 -8.64 11.19 -40.03
CA TRP A 211 -9.20 12.22 -40.90
C TRP A 211 -8.15 12.79 -41.87
N LEU A 212 -6.95 13.12 -41.38
CA LEU A 212 -5.85 13.63 -42.20
C LEU A 212 -5.42 12.60 -43.25
N ILE A 213 -5.27 11.33 -42.88
CA ILE A 213 -4.90 10.24 -43.81
C ILE A 213 -6.00 10.06 -44.86
N THR A 214 -7.26 10.04 -44.46
CA THR A 214 -8.39 9.89 -45.39
C THR A 214 -8.40 11.01 -46.44
N ARG A 215 -8.25 12.27 -46.01
CA ARG A 215 -8.27 13.43 -46.91
C ARG A 215 -7.03 13.55 -47.79
N SER A 216 -5.87 13.16 -47.29
CA SER A 216 -4.58 13.44 -47.95
C SER A 216 -3.96 12.26 -48.69
N LEU A 217 -4.46 11.04 -48.48
CA LEU A 217 -3.99 9.82 -49.14
C LEU A 217 -5.14 9.11 -49.85
N ILE A 218 -6.18 8.72 -49.11
CA ILE A 218 -7.27 7.89 -49.66
C ILE A 218 -8.04 8.64 -50.75
N GLN A 219 -8.37 9.92 -50.53
CA GLN A 219 -9.15 10.71 -51.48
C GLN A 219 -8.40 11.05 -52.80
N PRO A 220 -7.11 11.44 -52.79
CA PRO A 220 -6.33 11.59 -54.03
C PRO A 220 -6.10 10.26 -54.75
N LEU A 221 -5.80 9.18 -54.03
CA LEU A 221 -5.57 7.87 -54.62
C LEU A 221 -6.84 7.37 -55.33
N SER A 222 -8.02 7.52 -54.71
CA SER A 222 -9.29 7.11 -55.31
C SER A 222 -9.70 7.93 -56.53
N ARG A 223 -9.25 9.19 -56.63
CA ARG A 223 -9.40 9.98 -57.86
C ARG A 223 -8.46 9.46 -58.95
N ALA A 224 -7.21 9.19 -58.61
CA ALA A 224 -6.22 8.66 -59.54
C ALA A 224 -6.61 7.27 -60.08
N THR A 225 -7.12 6.37 -59.23
CA THR A 225 -7.59 5.05 -59.67
C THR A 225 -8.81 5.15 -60.59
N ARG A 226 -9.79 6.01 -60.26
CA ARG A 226 -10.96 6.24 -61.14
C ARG A 226 -10.57 6.83 -62.49
N ALA A 227 -9.59 7.74 -62.52
CA ALA A 227 -9.07 8.28 -63.78
C ALA A 227 -8.36 7.20 -64.60
N ALA A 228 -7.54 6.36 -63.98
CA ALA A 228 -6.88 5.24 -64.66
C ALA A 228 -7.89 4.21 -65.21
N GLU A 229 -8.96 3.93 -64.46
CA GLU A 229 -10.05 3.04 -64.87
C GLU A 229 -10.84 3.61 -66.06
N ALA A 230 -11.15 4.91 -66.04
CA ALA A 230 -11.79 5.60 -67.17
C ALA A 230 -10.92 5.58 -68.45
N ILE A 231 -9.59 5.73 -68.30
CA ILE A 231 -8.65 5.61 -69.42
C ILE A 231 -8.62 4.18 -69.97
N ALA A 232 -8.62 3.17 -69.09
CA ALA A 232 -8.66 1.75 -69.49
C ALA A 232 -9.97 1.38 -70.21
N GLU A 233 -11.08 2.03 -69.85
CA GLU A 233 -12.39 1.91 -70.52
C GLU A 233 -12.53 2.75 -71.80
N GLY A 234 -11.50 3.51 -72.19
CA GLY A 234 -11.49 4.30 -73.42
C GLY A 234 -12.22 5.64 -73.36
N ARG A 235 -12.52 6.16 -72.15
CA ARG A 235 -13.17 7.46 -71.91
C ARG A 235 -12.10 8.53 -71.64
N LEU A 236 -11.77 9.32 -72.66
CA LEU A 236 -10.71 10.35 -72.61
C LEU A 236 -11.23 11.75 -72.23
N ASP A 237 -12.54 11.88 -72.07
CA ASP A 237 -13.30 13.10 -71.80
C ASP A 237 -13.53 13.35 -70.30
N SER A 238 -12.69 12.75 -69.44
CA SER A 238 -12.76 12.93 -67.98
C SER A 238 -12.09 14.23 -67.54
N ASP A 239 -12.90 15.18 -67.06
CA ASP A 239 -12.46 16.48 -66.55
C ASP A 239 -11.77 16.31 -65.18
N VAL A 240 -10.47 16.01 -65.21
CA VAL A 240 -9.64 15.91 -63.99
C VAL A 240 -9.24 17.31 -63.56
N HIS A 241 -10.13 18.01 -62.85
CA HIS A 241 -9.77 19.26 -62.19
C HIS A 241 -8.71 19.01 -61.11
N THR A 242 -7.47 19.38 -61.42
CA THR A 242 -6.37 19.46 -60.47
C THR A 242 -6.50 20.76 -59.67
N ALA A 243 -6.85 20.65 -58.39
CA ALA A 243 -6.59 21.73 -57.44
C ALA A 243 -5.10 21.73 -57.08
N ALA A 244 -4.25 21.98 -58.08
CA ALA A 244 -2.86 22.34 -57.87
C ALA A 244 -2.81 23.87 -57.94
N THR A 245 -2.56 24.51 -56.80
CA THR A 245 -2.09 25.89 -56.80
C THR A 245 -0.66 25.82 -57.34
N ASP A 246 -0.46 26.21 -58.59
CA ASP A 246 0.85 26.59 -59.11
C ASP A 246 1.24 27.89 -58.39
N ASP A 247 2.17 27.78 -57.46
CA ASP A 247 2.92 28.93 -56.96
C ASP A 247 4.19 29.03 -57.82
N ASP A 248 4.20 29.99 -58.75
CA ASP A 248 5.42 30.60 -59.32
C ASP A 248 6.12 31.48 -58.27
#